data_AF-A0A811GF48-F1
#
_entry.id   AF-A0A811GF48-F1
#
_cell.length_a   1.000
_cell.length_b   1.000
_cell.length_c   1.000
_cell.angle_alpha   90.00
_cell.angle_beta   90.00
_cell.angle_gamma   90.00
#
_symmetry.space_group_name_H-M   'P 1'
#
loop_
_entity.id
_entity.type
_entity.pdbx_description
1 polymer ?
#
loop_
_entity_poly.entity_id
_entity_poly.type
_entity_poly.pdbx_seq_one_letter_code
_entity_poly.pdbx_strand_id
1 'polypeptide(L)'
;MPIHARDILTAQEQFDSLEMLNHVTKAGNRGFTNYPPHIQPVALSMYNTMAKKIRSAKNLKIFTHQPTGMPTGFPDLYLTKLGQLVIPVIHDYTFNPFVNGRFRNMTVNPLIKLMAETLTAHQLSSGQFLNREYYEKAVDTCFSDFKVRCGTRNSTTIFNSWRAMYVKSQGDINRFIDIMIDESPRFEVHSIVVQLKTASGKMPQFGDEQFKGQTENEMLADLVEPIIKAVWLNKDSNDVIGILSKNEIDIIGDISKRLIFFVKKEYTDMDNWTDTELFQTVHPFFENTITHSISYGDVPSMNAGVAPMFQGQHLNFYDLNQSGIAPRLNRLKAHLYGTDYWMRVDGDRATVRIEHQYG
;
A
#
# COMPACT_ATOMS: atom_id res chain seq x y z
N MET A 1 4.64 9.12 -29.72
CA MET A 1 3.30 9.69 -29.45
C MET A 1 3.16 9.93 -27.96
N PRO A 2 2.69 11.10 -27.51
CA PRO A 2 2.44 11.30 -26.09
C PRO A 2 1.18 10.52 -25.73
N ILE A 3 1.35 9.41 -25.02
CA ILE A 3 0.23 8.75 -24.34
C ILE A 3 -0.25 9.79 -23.33
N HIS A 4 -1.40 10.42 -23.58
CA HIS A 4 -2.20 11.01 -22.51
C HIS A 4 -2.62 9.85 -21.61
N ALA A 5 -1.73 9.47 -20.69
CA ALA A 5 -1.93 8.34 -19.81
C ALA A 5 -3.02 8.76 -18.83
N ARG A 6 -4.25 8.33 -19.09
CA ARG A 6 -5.30 8.26 -18.07
C ARG A 6 -4.67 7.63 -16.84
N ASP A 7 -4.88 8.26 -15.68
CA ASP A 7 -4.37 7.72 -14.43
C ASP A 7 -4.88 6.29 -14.27
N ILE A 8 -3.96 5.38 -13.95
CA ILE A 8 -4.24 3.94 -13.84
C ILE A 8 -5.23 3.67 -12.71
N LEU A 9 -5.14 4.48 -11.65
CA LEU A 9 -6.05 4.48 -10.52
C LEU A 9 -6.99 5.68 -10.62
N THR A 10 -8.28 5.45 -10.42
CA THR A 10 -9.26 6.51 -10.14
C THR A 10 -8.94 7.23 -8.83
N ALA A 11 -9.48 8.44 -8.62
CA ALA A 11 -9.25 9.20 -7.38
C ALA A 11 -9.66 8.43 -6.12
N GLN A 12 -10.76 7.68 -6.19
CA GLN A 12 -11.23 6.86 -5.07
C GLN A 12 -10.30 5.67 -4.81
N GLU A 13 -9.89 4.94 -5.85
CA GLU A 13 -8.92 3.85 -5.68
C GLU A 13 -7.58 4.34 -5.12
N GLN A 14 -7.13 5.55 -5.51
CA GLN A 14 -5.94 6.16 -4.92
C GLN A 14 -6.11 6.40 -3.42
N PHE A 15 -7.27 6.93 -3.00
CA PHE A 15 -7.58 7.16 -1.59
C PHE A 15 -7.60 5.84 -0.80
N ASP A 16 -8.42 4.88 -1.23
CA ASP A 16 -8.62 3.60 -0.53
C ASP A 16 -7.31 2.79 -0.45
N SER A 17 -6.53 2.75 -1.54
CA SER A 17 -5.26 2.03 -1.54
C SER A 17 -4.18 2.68 -0.67
N LEU A 18 -4.15 4.02 -0.56
CA LEU A 18 -3.23 4.71 0.33
C LEU A 18 -3.66 4.62 1.79
N GLU A 19 -4.96 4.62 2.07
CA GLU A 19 -5.49 4.34 3.41
C GLU A 19 -5.05 2.95 3.87
N MET A 20 -5.29 1.92 3.06
CA MET A 20 -4.84 0.55 3.33
C MET A 20 -3.31 0.47 3.49
N LEU A 21 -2.55 1.14 2.61
CA LEU A 21 -1.09 1.14 2.71
C LEU A 21 -0.62 1.77 4.04
N ASN A 22 -1.18 2.91 4.44
CA ASN A 22 -0.83 3.55 5.71
C ASN A 22 -1.20 2.69 6.92
N HIS A 23 -2.34 1.99 6.85
CA HIS A 23 -2.79 1.05 7.86
C HIS A 23 -1.80 -0.10 8.07
N VAL A 24 -1.52 -0.86 7.01
CA VAL A 24 -0.64 -2.06 7.12
C VAL A 24 0.80 -1.70 7.43
N THR A 25 1.28 -0.57 6.90
CA THR A 25 2.67 -0.17 7.10
C THR A 25 2.89 0.60 8.40
N LYS A 26 1.83 1.07 9.05
CA LYS A 26 1.88 1.99 10.21
C LYS A 26 2.61 3.31 9.93
N ALA A 27 2.88 3.65 8.66
CA ALA A 27 3.65 4.83 8.27
C ALA A 27 2.98 6.15 8.67
N GLY A 28 1.64 6.18 8.69
CA GLY A 28 0.84 7.34 9.10
C GLY A 28 0.82 7.60 10.61
N ASN A 29 1.32 6.66 11.42
CA ASN A 29 1.35 6.81 12.86
C ASN A 29 2.58 7.62 13.30
N ARG A 30 2.34 8.84 13.79
CA ARG A 30 3.37 9.77 14.28
C ARG A 30 4.20 9.23 15.45
N GLY A 31 3.70 8.22 16.17
CA GLY A 31 4.48 7.52 17.19
C GLY A 31 5.68 6.76 16.62
N PHE A 32 5.67 6.43 15.33
CA PHE A 32 6.79 5.80 14.64
C PHE A 32 7.57 6.78 13.78
N THR A 33 6.95 7.80 13.19
CA THR A 33 7.61 8.79 12.33
C THR A 33 7.76 10.16 13.01
N ASN A 34 8.99 10.50 13.40
CA ASN A 34 9.32 11.77 14.03
C ASN A 34 9.40 12.90 12.98
N TYR A 35 8.25 13.50 12.66
CA TYR A 35 8.17 14.71 11.85
C TYR A 35 8.48 15.96 12.69
N PRO A 36 9.32 16.89 12.20
CA PRO A 36 9.44 18.21 12.79
C PRO A 36 8.08 18.93 12.80
N PRO A 37 7.76 19.76 13.82
CA PRO A 37 6.44 20.40 13.96
C PRO A 37 5.99 21.25 12.76
N HIS A 38 6.93 21.75 11.98
CA HIS A 38 6.69 22.64 10.83
C HIS A 38 6.59 21.90 9.49
N ILE A 39 6.78 20.58 9.46
CA ILE A 39 6.69 19.75 8.26
C ILE A 39 5.46 18.87 8.36
N GLN A 40 4.57 18.96 7.37
CA GLN A 40 3.40 18.11 7.29
C GLN A 40 3.69 16.88 6.42
N PRO A 41 3.34 15.67 6.88
CA PRO A 41 3.46 14.45 6.08
C PRO A 41 2.71 14.57 4.76
N VAL A 42 3.34 14.14 3.66
CA VAL A 42 2.73 14.17 2.33
C VAL A 42 2.47 12.75 1.82
N ALA A 43 1.26 12.49 1.31
CA ALA A 43 0.91 11.20 0.72
C ALA A 43 1.69 10.90 -0.57
N LEU A 44 1.91 9.62 -0.87
CA LEU A 44 2.59 9.18 -2.10
C LEU A 44 1.89 9.63 -3.40
N SER A 45 0.58 9.88 -3.36
CA SER A 45 -0.16 10.48 -4.49
C SER A 45 0.36 11.88 -4.85
N MET A 46 0.76 12.70 -3.87
CA MET A 46 1.35 14.02 -4.13
C MET A 46 2.73 13.89 -4.77
N TYR A 47 3.58 12.95 -4.32
CA TYR A 47 4.87 12.65 -4.98
C TYR A 47 4.67 12.26 -6.44
N ASN A 48 3.72 11.35 -6.69
CA ASN A 48 3.40 10.89 -8.04
C ASN A 48 2.87 12.03 -8.92
N THR A 49 1.98 12.86 -8.37
CA THR A 49 1.41 14.03 -9.07
C THR A 49 2.49 15.05 -9.41
N MET A 50 3.36 15.38 -8.45
CA MET A 50 4.53 16.23 -8.67
C MET A 50 5.44 15.66 -9.77
N ALA A 51 5.79 14.38 -9.69
CA ALA A 51 6.67 13.74 -10.66
C ALA A 51 6.08 13.76 -12.07
N LYS A 52 4.81 13.41 -12.24
CA LYS A 52 4.09 13.51 -13.52
C LYS A 52 4.03 14.94 -14.04
N LYS A 53 3.77 15.92 -13.15
CA LYS A 53 3.68 17.33 -13.52
C LYS A 53 5.03 17.88 -13.98
N ILE A 54 6.10 17.63 -13.24
CA ILE A 54 7.46 18.06 -13.61
C ILE A 54 7.85 17.42 -14.94
N ARG A 55 7.63 16.11 -15.10
CA ARG A 55 7.96 15.38 -16.34
C ARG A 55 7.30 15.98 -17.59
N SER A 56 6.06 16.47 -17.47
CA SER A 56 5.26 16.96 -18.60
C SER A 56 5.29 18.48 -18.79
N ALA A 57 5.60 19.25 -17.75
CA ALA A 57 5.53 20.71 -17.79
C ALA A 57 6.63 21.33 -18.67
N LYS A 58 6.26 22.32 -19.49
CA LYS A 58 7.21 23.16 -20.23
C LYS A 58 7.86 24.21 -19.35
N ASN A 59 7.09 24.84 -18.47
CA ASN A 59 7.54 25.84 -17.51
C ASN A 59 7.61 25.23 -16.12
N LEU A 60 8.77 25.35 -15.47
CA LEU A 60 9.07 24.78 -14.14
C LEU A 60 9.17 25.86 -13.04
N LYS A 61 8.85 27.12 -13.34
CA LYS A 61 8.86 28.21 -12.36
C LYS A 61 7.94 27.92 -11.17
N ILE A 62 8.52 27.92 -9.98
CA ILE A 62 7.81 27.70 -8.70
C ILE A 62 7.37 28.99 -8.02
N PHE A 63 7.97 30.13 -8.39
CA PHE A 63 7.60 31.45 -7.88
C PHE A 63 7.08 32.38 -8.98
N THR A 64 6.32 33.38 -8.54
CA THR A 64 5.79 34.46 -9.37
C THR A 64 5.65 35.74 -8.56
N HIS A 65 5.78 36.88 -9.22
CA HIS A 65 5.47 38.20 -8.65
C HIS A 65 3.97 38.53 -8.76
N GLN A 66 3.21 37.74 -9.53
CA GLN A 66 1.76 37.90 -9.58
C GLN A 66 1.13 37.36 -8.29
N PRO A 67 0.26 38.12 -7.61
CA PRO A 67 -0.41 37.65 -6.41
C PRO A 67 -1.20 36.37 -6.65
N THR A 68 -0.89 35.30 -5.91
CA THR A 68 -1.62 34.01 -5.97
C THR A 68 -2.34 33.65 -4.67
N GLY A 69 -2.34 34.55 -3.68
CA GLY A 69 -2.89 34.29 -2.35
C GLY A 69 -2.04 33.38 -1.46
N MET A 70 -0.92 32.85 -1.98
CA MET A 70 0.02 32.00 -1.24
C MET A 70 1.37 32.74 -1.11
N PRO A 71 1.53 33.61 -0.10
CA PRO A 71 2.77 34.35 0.11
C PRO A 71 3.91 33.40 0.50
N THR A 72 5.13 33.84 0.26
CA THR A 72 6.35 33.13 0.65
C THR A 72 7.08 33.87 1.76
N GLY A 73 8.18 33.31 2.26
CA GLY A 73 9.12 34.03 3.13
C GLY A 73 9.88 35.17 2.42
N PHE A 74 9.75 35.29 1.10
CA PHE A 74 10.36 36.36 0.31
C PHE A 74 9.34 37.47 0.03
N PRO A 75 9.68 38.76 0.25
CA PRO A 75 8.80 39.88 -0.09
C PRO A 75 8.37 39.88 -1.56
N ASP A 76 7.12 40.24 -1.82
CA ASP A 76 6.52 40.39 -3.17
C ASP A 76 6.64 39.15 -4.06
N LEU A 77 6.74 37.97 -3.45
CA LEU A 77 6.86 36.69 -4.14
C LEU A 77 5.82 35.70 -3.64
N TYR A 78 5.12 35.08 -4.59
CA TYR A 78 4.06 34.12 -4.36
C TYR A 78 4.38 32.78 -5.03
N LEU A 79 3.79 31.71 -4.50
CA LEU A 79 3.93 30.38 -5.11
C LEU A 79 3.04 30.26 -6.35
N THR A 80 3.61 29.74 -7.45
CA THR A 80 2.80 29.27 -8.58
C THR A 80 2.00 28.02 -8.19
N LYS A 81 1.05 27.59 -9.02
CA LYS A 81 0.38 26.29 -8.82
C LYS A 81 1.36 25.12 -8.77
N LEU A 82 2.50 25.21 -9.49
CA LEU A 82 3.56 24.22 -9.39
C LEU A 82 4.30 24.36 -8.05
N GLY A 83 4.65 25.58 -7.63
CA GLY A 83 5.24 25.86 -6.32
C GLY A 83 4.44 25.27 -5.16
N GLN A 84 3.12 25.48 -5.15
CA GLN A 84 2.21 24.94 -4.14
C GLN A 84 2.21 23.40 -4.09
N LEU A 85 2.45 22.73 -5.22
CA LEU A 85 2.54 21.27 -5.30
C LEU A 85 3.91 20.74 -4.85
N VAL A 86 5.00 21.40 -5.24
CA VAL A 86 6.35 20.85 -5.06
C VAL A 86 6.95 21.14 -3.69
N ILE A 87 6.67 22.31 -3.11
CA ILE A 87 7.28 22.74 -1.84
C ILE A 87 6.98 21.74 -0.71
N PRO A 88 5.72 21.29 -0.48
CA PRO A 88 5.44 20.30 0.54
C PRO A 88 6.25 19.02 0.37
N VAL A 89 6.36 18.50 -0.87
CA VAL A 89 7.11 17.29 -1.19
C VAL A 89 8.62 17.46 -0.94
N ILE A 90 9.18 18.62 -1.28
CA ILE A 90 10.60 18.95 -1.04
C ILE A 90 10.90 19.00 0.47
N HIS A 91 9.96 19.44 1.31
CA HIS A 91 10.16 19.41 2.76
C HIS A 91 9.97 18.00 3.34
N ASP A 92 9.08 17.20 2.75
CA ASP A 92 8.66 15.90 3.27
C ASP A 92 9.66 14.77 2.99
N TYR A 93 10.39 14.80 1.85
CA TYR A 93 11.10 13.60 1.34
C TYR A 93 12.21 13.04 2.26
N THR A 94 12.81 13.85 3.11
CA THR A 94 13.80 13.34 4.09
C THR A 94 13.16 12.62 5.27
N PHE A 95 11.89 12.88 5.54
CA PHE A 95 11.15 12.34 6.68
C PHE A 95 10.19 11.22 6.29
N ASN A 96 9.72 11.25 5.04
CA ASN A 96 8.74 10.29 4.55
C ASN A 96 9.32 8.87 4.49
N PRO A 97 8.79 7.93 5.29
CA PRO A 97 9.38 6.60 5.47
C PRO A 97 9.40 5.78 4.18
N PHE A 98 8.49 6.07 3.25
CA PHE A 98 8.40 5.34 1.99
C PHE A 98 9.52 5.68 1.00
N VAL A 99 10.20 6.82 1.18
CA VAL A 99 11.19 7.31 0.22
C VAL A 99 12.56 7.63 0.84
N ASN A 100 12.65 7.69 2.17
CA ASN A 100 13.91 7.90 2.89
C ASN A 100 14.66 6.60 3.25
N GLY A 101 14.18 5.44 2.78
CA GLY A 101 14.84 4.15 2.96
C GLY A 101 14.59 3.46 4.30
N ARG A 102 13.55 3.87 5.05
CA ARG A 102 13.27 3.29 6.37
C ARG A 102 12.69 1.87 6.33
N PHE A 103 11.83 1.58 5.35
CA PHE A 103 11.35 0.22 5.17
C PHE A 103 12.42 -0.65 4.51
N ARG A 104 12.70 -1.80 5.13
CA ARG A 104 13.54 -2.85 4.53
C ARG A 104 12.73 -3.65 3.52
N ASN A 105 13.40 -4.30 2.57
CA ASN A 105 12.79 -5.29 1.66
C ASN A 105 11.52 -4.79 0.94
N MET A 106 11.45 -3.50 0.60
CA MET A 106 10.36 -2.95 -0.20
C MET A 106 10.86 -2.20 -1.43
N THR A 107 9.98 -2.09 -2.42
CA THR A 107 10.16 -1.22 -3.59
C THR A 107 8.98 -0.28 -3.70
N VAL A 108 9.23 1.03 -3.67
CA VAL A 108 8.22 2.05 -3.96
C VAL A 108 8.12 2.29 -5.47
N ASN A 109 6.98 2.80 -5.92
CA ASN A 109 6.73 3.17 -7.31
C ASN A 109 7.97 3.85 -7.92
N PRO A 110 8.53 3.34 -9.03
CA PRO A 110 9.85 3.79 -9.46
C PRO A 110 9.89 5.25 -9.91
N LEU A 111 8.75 5.84 -10.31
CA LEU A 111 8.69 7.27 -10.62
C LEU A 111 8.82 8.12 -9.35
N ILE A 112 8.19 7.69 -8.25
CA ILE A 112 8.31 8.32 -6.93
C ILE A 112 9.74 8.13 -6.40
N LYS A 113 10.28 6.91 -6.51
CA LYS A 113 11.67 6.59 -6.12
C LYS A 113 12.66 7.52 -6.82
N LEU A 114 12.60 7.59 -8.15
CA LEU A 114 13.49 8.43 -8.94
C LEU A 114 13.38 9.91 -8.58
N MET A 115 12.16 10.39 -8.27
CA MET A 115 11.97 11.76 -7.81
C MET A 115 12.70 11.99 -6.49
N ALA A 116 12.46 11.16 -5.47
CA ALA A 116 13.10 11.32 -4.16
C ALA A 116 14.63 11.19 -4.22
N GLU A 117 15.15 10.25 -5.02
CA GLU A 117 16.59 10.11 -5.28
C GLU A 117 17.17 11.36 -5.95
N THR A 118 16.44 11.98 -6.88
CA THR A 118 16.88 13.22 -7.52
C THR A 118 16.84 14.39 -6.53
N LEU A 119 15.79 14.54 -5.72
CA LEU A 119 15.73 15.55 -4.66
C LEU A 119 16.91 15.42 -3.68
N THR A 120 17.26 14.18 -3.33
CA THR A 120 18.39 13.86 -2.44
C THR A 120 19.73 14.23 -3.08
N ALA A 121 19.94 13.87 -4.35
CA ALA A 121 21.17 14.18 -5.07
C ALA A 121 21.44 15.69 -5.20
N HIS A 122 20.38 16.50 -5.29
CA HIS A 122 20.46 17.97 -5.35
C HIS A 122 20.33 18.64 -3.97
N GLN A 123 20.20 17.86 -2.89
CA GLN A 123 20.08 18.33 -1.50
C GLN A 123 19.00 19.41 -1.30
N LEU A 124 17.83 19.27 -1.92
CA LEU A 124 16.83 20.34 -1.91
C LEU A 124 16.17 20.60 -0.55
N SER A 125 16.24 19.67 0.41
CA SER A 125 15.73 19.88 1.78
C SER A 125 16.69 20.63 2.70
N SER A 126 17.99 20.72 2.38
CA SER A 126 19.03 21.26 3.28
C SER A 126 19.24 22.77 3.15
N GLY A 127 18.61 23.41 2.18
CA GLY A 127 18.71 24.85 1.98
C GLY A 127 17.84 25.63 2.95
N GLN A 128 18.43 26.23 3.98
CA GLN A 128 17.79 27.40 4.60
C GLN A 128 17.53 28.43 3.50
N PHE A 129 16.29 28.90 3.40
CA PHE A 129 15.75 29.81 2.38
C PHE A 129 16.37 31.22 2.41
N LEU A 130 17.70 31.32 2.38
CA LEU A 130 18.42 32.57 2.59
C LEU A 130 18.59 33.37 1.29
N ASN A 131 18.61 32.69 0.13
CA ASN A 131 18.69 33.34 -1.18
C ASN A 131 17.72 32.71 -2.18
N ARG A 132 16.78 33.54 -2.66
CA ARG A 132 15.76 33.18 -3.67
C ARG A 132 16.38 32.67 -4.97
N GLU A 133 17.34 33.40 -5.55
CA GLU A 133 17.92 33.08 -6.86
C GLU A 133 18.67 31.74 -6.81
N TYR A 134 19.38 31.50 -5.71
CA TYR A 134 20.05 30.22 -5.49
C TYR A 134 19.04 29.07 -5.41
N TYR A 135 17.95 29.26 -4.67
CA TYR A 135 16.92 28.23 -4.51
C TYR A 135 16.17 27.94 -5.81
N GLU A 136 15.76 28.98 -6.55
CA GLU A 136 15.16 28.82 -7.89
C GLU A 136 16.07 28.03 -8.83
N LYS A 137 17.36 28.39 -8.88
CA LYS A 137 18.35 27.70 -9.70
C LYS A 137 18.55 26.25 -9.29
N ALA A 138 18.59 25.95 -7.99
CA ALA A 138 18.73 24.59 -7.48
C ALA A 138 17.51 23.73 -7.87
N VAL A 139 16.30 24.26 -7.72
CA VAL A 139 15.05 23.60 -8.11
C VAL A 139 15.01 23.36 -9.62
N ASP A 140 15.33 24.36 -10.44
CA ASP A 140 15.34 24.24 -11.90
C ASP A 140 16.36 23.19 -12.38
N THR A 141 17.54 23.16 -11.76
CA THR A 141 18.60 22.18 -12.06
C THR A 141 18.13 20.77 -11.69
N CYS A 142 17.59 20.59 -10.49
CA CYS A 142 17.05 19.31 -10.02
C CYS A 142 15.93 18.79 -10.93
N PHE A 143 14.98 19.64 -11.32
CA PHE A 143 13.85 19.24 -12.16
C PHE A 143 14.27 18.94 -13.60
N SER A 144 15.28 19.64 -14.10
CA SER A 144 15.87 19.35 -15.41
C SER A 144 16.60 18.00 -15.41
N ASP A 145 17.40 17.71 -14.37
CA ASP A 145 18.03 16.40 -14.19
C ASP A 145 16.98 15.28 -14.07
N PHE A 146 15.96 15.47 -13.24
CA PHE A 146 14.86 14.51 -13.10
C PHE A 146 14.19 14.18 -14.46
N LYS A 147 13.95 15.19 -15.30
CA LYS A 147 13.41 14.99 -16.65
C LYS A 147 14.33 14.17 -17.53
N VAL A 148 15.62 14.45 -17.52
CA VAL A 148 16.63 13.71 -18.29
C VAL A 148 16.66 12.25 -17.83
N ARG A 149 16.75 12.01 -16.51
CA ARG A 149 16.73 10.66 -15.94
C ARG A 149 15.46 9.88 -16.31
N CYS A 150 14.29 10.52 -16.23
CA CYS A 150 13.02 9.94 -16.68
C CYS A 150 13.03 9.52 -18.16
N GLY A 151 13.78 10.20 -19.00
CA GLY A 151 13.90 9.92 -20.43
C GLY A 151 14.87 8.80 -20.78
N THR A 152 15.64 8.28 -19.82
CA THR A 152 16.60 7.21 -20.08
C THR A 152 15.89 5.90 -20.43
N ARG A 153 16.56 5.07 -21.24
CA ARG A 153 16.07 3.72 -21.57
C ARG A 153 15.87 2.88 -20.30
N ASN A 154 16.80 2.96 -19.35
CA ASN A 154 16.71 2.20 -18.10
C ASN A 154 15.45 2.56 -17.30
N SER A 155 15.24 3.85 -17.02
CA SER A 155 14.05 4.30 -16.28
C SER A 155 12.76 3.94 -17.02
N THR A 156 12.73 4.09 -18.35
CA THR A 156 11.56 3.72 -19.15
C THR A 156 11.24 2.22 -19.04
N THR A 157 12.25 1.36 -19.09
CA THR A 157 12.09 -0.10 -18.91
C THR A 157 11.53 -0.42 -17.54
N ILE A 158 12.08 0.16 -16.47
CA ILE A 158 11.63 -0.05 -15.09
C ILE A 158 10.17 0.41 -14.93
N PHE A 159 9.82 1.61 -15.42
CA PHE A 159 8.46 2.14 -15.34
C PHE A 159 7.44 1.25 -16.06
N ASN A 160 7.81 0.75 -17.24
CA ASN A 160 6.95 -0.14 -18.02
C ASN A 160 6.78 -1.50 -17.35
N SER A 161 7.86 -2.08 -16.81
CA SER A 161 7.81 -3.34 -16.05
C SER A 161 6.90 -3.22 -14.82
N TRP A 162 7.10 -2.16 -14.02
CA TRP A 162 6.27 -1.88 -12.85
C TRP A 162 4.79 -1.79 -13.23
N ARG A 163 4.48 -1.01 -14.27
CA ARG A 163 3.12 -0.83 -14.77
C ARG A 163 2.52 -2.14 -15.28
N ALA A 164 3.26 -2.90 -16.08
CA ALA A 164 2.79 -4.15 -16.65
C ALA A 164 2.44 -5.17 -15.56
N MET A 165 3.30 -5.29 -14.54
CA MET A 165 3.03 -6.17 -13.40
C MET A 165 1.79 -5.73 -12.61
N TYR A 166 1.61 -4.42 -12.40
CA TYR A 166 0.43 -3.90 -11.73
C TYR A 166 -0.85 -4.23 -12.51
N VAL A 167 -0.87 -3.95 -13.81
CA VAL A 167 -2.03 -4.22 -14.68
C VAL A 167 -2.34 -5.72 -14.73
N LYS A 168 -1.31 -6.56 -14.77
CA LYS A 168 -1.48 -8.01 -14.71
C LYS A 168 -2.13 -8.44 -13.40
N SER A 169 -1.57 -8.04 -12.26
CA SER A 169 -2.11 -8.36 -10.93
C SER A 169 -3.54 -7.85 -10.75
N GLN A 170 -3.83 -6.62 -11.17
CA GLN A 170 -5.18 -6.07 -11.19
C GLN A 170 -6.14 -6.93 -12.02
N GLY A 171 -5.72 -7.38 -13.21
CA GLY A 171 -6.52 -8.25 -14.06
C GLY A 171 -6.78 -9.63 -13.43
N ASP A 172 -5.74 -10.24 -12.87
CA ASP A 172 -5.82 -11.57 -12.23
C ASP A 172 -6.77 -11.52 -11.01
N ILE A 173 -6.64 -10.51 -10.15
CA ILE A 173 -7.50 -10.35 -8.96
C ILE A 173 -8.92 -9.94 -9.34
N ASN A 174 -9.12 -9.10 -10.36
CA ASN A 174 -10.47 -8.79 -10.83
C ASN A 174 -11.18 -10.05 -11.32
N ARG A 175 -10.50 -10.88 -12.13
CA ARG A 175 -11.07 -12.16 -12.58
C ARG A 175 -11.39 -13.09 -11.42
N PHE A 176 -10.51 -13.17 -10.42
CA PHE A 176 -10.78 -13.94 -9.21
C PHE A 176 -12.06 -13.46 -8.52
N ILE A 177 -12.23 -12.14 -8.31
CA ILE A 177 -13.44 -11.57 -7.70
C ILE A 177 -14.68 -11.86 -8.54
N ASP A 178 -14.58 -11.77 -9.86
CA ASP A 178 -15.69 -12.08 -10.77
C ASP A 178 -16.11 -13.56 -10.62
N ILE A 179 -15.17 -14.49 -10.48
CA ILE A 179 -15.47 -15.91 -10.20
C ILE A 179 -16.16 -16.07 -8.84
N MET A 180 -15.71 -15.36 -7.78
CA MET A 180 -16.37 -15.43 -6.47
C MET A 180 -17.81 -14.91 -6.53
N ILE A 181 -18.03 -13.85 -7.31
CA ILE A 181 -19.36 -13.25 -7.56
C ILE A 181 -20.27 -14.22 -8.30
N ASP A 182 -19.74 -14.90 -9.33
CA ASP A 182 -20.50 -15.87 -10.12
C ASP A 182 -20.85 -17.12 -9.28
N GLU A 183 -19.93 -17.54 -8.39
CA GLU A 183 -20.16 -18.67 -7.48
C GLU A 183 -21.17 -18.35 -6.38
N SER A 184 -21.07 -17.15 -5.78
CA SER A 184 -22.02 -16.71 -4.78
C SER A 184 -22.29 -15.21 -4.86
N PRO A 185 -23.53 -14.79 -5.14
CA PRO A 185 -23.90 -13.36 -5.15
C PRO A 185 -23.90 -12.74 -3.73
N ARG A 186 -23.72 -13.57 -2.70
CA ARG A 186 -23.59 -13.17 -1.30
C ARG A 186 -22.36 -13.84 -0.69
N PHE A 187 -21.44 -13.05 -0.17
CA PHE A 187 -20.25 -13.59 0.47
C PHE A 187 -19.72 -12.66 1.55
N GLU A 188 -18.97 -13.25 2.48
CA GLU A 188 -18.16 -12.51 3.43
C GLU A 188 -16.70 -12.60 3.04
N VAL A 189 -15.96 -11.55 3.38
CA VAL A 189 -14.50 -11.57 3.31
C VAL A 189 -13.96 -11.51 4.73
N HIS A 190 -13.08 -12.45 5.06
CA HIS A 190 -12.40 -12.54 6.36
C HIS A 190 -10.88 -12.51 6.15
N SER A 191 -10.12 -11.97 7.09
CA SER A 191 -8.66 -11.99 7.01
C SER A 191 -7.95 -12.27 8.33
N ILE A 192 -6.87 -13.04 8.22
CA ILE A 192 -5.94 -13.38 9.30
C ILE A 192 -4.56 -12.85 8.91
N VAL A 193 -3.82 -12.33 9.88
CA VAL A 193 -2.46 -11.84 9.70
C VAL A 193 -1.50 -12.78 10.42
N VAL A 194 -0.63 -13.43 9.65
CA VAL A 194 0.54 -14.16 10.16
C VAL A 194 1.74 -13.21 10.06
N GLN A 195 2.26 -12.78 11.20
CA GLN A 195 3.35 -11.80 11.28
C GLN A 195 4.59 -12.40 11.94
N LEU A 196 5.76 -12.22 11.33
CA LEU A 196 7.05 -12.46 11.96
C LEU A 196 7.56 -11.16 12.60
N LYS A 197 7.97 -11.26 13.87
CA LYS A 197 8.50 -10.15 14.67
C LYS A 197 10.01 -10.04 14.47
N THR A 198 10.41 -9.49 13.34
CA THR A 198 11.82 -9.39 12.91
C THR A 198 12.55 -8.21 13.56
N ALA A 199 11.81 -7.18 13.98
CA ALA A 199 12.38 -5.88 14.35
C ALA A 199 13.22 -5.85 15.64
N SER A 200 13.15 -6.86 16.49
CA SER A 200 13.68 -6.81 17.86
C SER A 200 14.90 -7.69 18.11
N GLY A 201 15.52 -8.25 17.06
CA GLY A 201 16.58 -9.25 17.23
C GLY A 201 16.12 -10.50 17.97
N LYS A 202 14.79 -10.68 18.08
CA LYS A 202 14.11 -11.80 18.74
C LYS A 202 14.00 -13.04 17.86
N MET A 203 14.38 -12.92 16.60
CA MET A 203 14.59 -14.08 15.73
C MET A 203 15.81 -14.84 16.23
N PRO A 204 15.72 -16.18 16.38
CA PRO A 204 16.88 -17.01 16.65
C PRO A 204 18.02 -16.70 15.68
N GLN A 205 19.25 -16.66 16.17
CA GLN A 205 20.46 -16.40 15.39
C GLN A 205 21.31 -17.66 15.29
N PHE A 206 22.22 -17.70 14.31
CA PHE A 206 23.15 -18.81 14.15
C PHE A 206 23.89 -19.10 15.47
N GLY A 207 23.67 -20.28 16.04
CA GLY A 207 24.19 -20.67 17.35
C GLY A 207 23.10 -20.89 18.42
N ASP A 208 21.88 -20.39 18.22
CA ASP A 208 20.74 -20.66 19.10
C ASP A 208 20.14 -22.05 18.82
N GLU A 209 19.67 -22.76 19.85
CA GLU A 209 19.04 -24.09 19.69
C GLU A 209 17.79 -24.06 18.78
N GLN A 210 17.10 -22.92 18.74
CA GLN A 210 15.89 -22.72 17.94
C GLN A 210 16.19 -22.13 16.55
N PHE A 211 17.46 -21.90 16.20
CA PHE A 211 17.85 -21.38 14.90
C PHE A 211 17.59 -22.41 13.79
N LYS A 212 16.87 -21.97 12.77
CA LYS A 212 16.72 -22.67 11.51
C LYS A 212 17.36 -21.80 10.45
N GLY A 213 18.18 -22.39 9.57
CA GLY A 213 18.80 -21.70 8.43
C GLY A 213 17.80 -21.35 7.33
N GLN A 214 16.64 -20.80 7.69
CA GLN A 214 15.53 -20.46 6.83
C GLN A 214 15.48 -18.95 6.60
N THR A 215 14.99 -18.55 5.43
CA THR A 215 14.65 -17.16 5.15
C THR A 215 13.36 -16.78 5.86
N GLU A 216 13.22 -15.48 6.14
CA GLU A 216 12.00 -14.83 6.61
C GLU A 216 10.73 -15.26 5.82
N ASN A 217 10.83 -15.38 4.50
CA ASN A 217 9.74 -15.83 3.64
C ASN A 217 9.41 -17.33 3.81
N GLU A 218 10.42 -18.17 4.03
CA GLU A 218 10.23 -19.60 4.29
C GLU A 218 9.56 -19.81 5.66
N MET A 219 10.00 -19.08 6.68
CA MET A 219 9.35 -19.11 8.00
C MET A 219 7.88 -18.69 7.95
N LEU A 220 7.55 -17.65 7.16
CA LEU A 220 6.15 -17.26 6.93
C LEU A 220 5.38 -18.37 6.19
N ALA A 221 5.99 -19.04 5.22
CA ALA A 221 5.34 -20.12 4.48
C ALA A 221 5.02 -21.31 5.40
N ASP A 222 5.96 -21.71 6.26
CA ASP A 222 5.78 -22.80 7.24
C ASP A 222 4.61 -22.54 8.20
N LEU A 223 4.37 -21.28 8.57
CA LEU A 223 3.24 -20.89 9.44
C LEU A 223 1.91 -20.80 8.68
N VAL A 224 1.95 -20.40 7.40
CA VAL A 224 0.76 -20.11 6.59
C VAL A 224 0.18 -21.36 5.95
N GLU A 225 1.03 -22.25 5.43
CA GLU A 225 0.61 -23.43 4.67
C GLU A 225 -0.32 -24.36 5.47
N PRO A 226 -0.08 -24.64 6.77
CA PRO A 226 -1.01 -25.42 7.59
C PRO A 226 -2.41 -24.79 7.71
N ILE A 227 -2.50 -23.46 7.80
CA ILE A 227 -3.77 -22.73 7.90
C ILE A 227 -4.53 -22.84 6.58
N ILE A 228 -3.87 -22.54 5.45
CA ILE A 228 -4.48 -22.65 4.12
C ILE A 228 -5.01 -24.06 3.90
N LYS A 229 -4.20 -25.07 4.21
CA LYS A 229 -4.58 -26.48 4.07
C LYS A 229 -5.78 -26.85 4.93
N ALA A 230 -5.80 -26.47 6.20
CA ALA A 230 -6.91 -26.76 7.11
C ALA A 230 -8.22 -26.12 6.62
N VAL A 231 -8.17 -24.85 6.22
CA VAL A 231 -9.33 -24.13 5.68
C VAL A 231 -9.83 -24.77 4.39
N TRP A 232 -8.94 -25.05 3.44
CA TRP A 232 -9.34 -25.59 2.15
C TRP A 232 -9.85 -27.04 2.21
N LEU A 233 -9.30 -27.87 3.11
CA LEU A 233 -9.79 -29.23 3.33
C LEU A 233 -11.22 -29.25 3.91
N ASN A 234 -11.56 -28.24 4.72
CA ASN A 234 -12.88 -28.11 5.35
C ASN A 234 -13.82 -27.18 4.57
N LYS A 235 -13.52 -26.87 3.30
CA LYS A 235 -14.25 -25.86 2.50
C LYS A 235 -15.75 -26.13 2.35
N ASP A 236 -16.15 -27.40 2.36
CA ASP A 236 -17.55 -27.80 2.23
C ASP A 236 -18.35 -27.54 3.52
N SER A 237 -17.67 -27.46 4.67
CA SER A 237 -18.28 -27.13 5.96
C SER A 237 -18.14 -25.65 6.31
N ASN A 238 -17.02 -25.02 5.95
CA ASN A 238 -16.72 -23.63 6.29
C ASN A 238 -17.06 -22.62 5.19
N ASP A 239 -17.64 -23.10 4.09
CA ASP A 239 -18.15 -22.28 2.99
C ASP A 239 -17.10 -21.42 2.26
N VAL A 240 -15.80 -21.72 2.43
CA VAL A 240 -14.74 -20.98 1.73
C VAL A 240 -14.71 -21.34 0.25
N ILE A 241 -14.90 -20.34 -0.60
CA ILE A 241 -14.87 -20.44 -2.06
C ILE A 241 -13.58 -19.89 -2.68
N GLY A 242 -12.76 -19.17 -1.90
CA GLY A 242 -11.48 -18.67 -2.39
C GLY A 242 -10.54 -18.21 -1.29
N ILE A 243 -9.25 -18.35 -1.54
CA ILE A 243 -8.17 -17.95 -0.62
C ILE A 243 -7.15 -17.11 -1.38
N LEU A 244 -6.93 -15.90 -0.91
CA LEU A 244 -5.80 -15.06 -1.33
C LEU A 244 -4.78 -14.98 -0.20
N SER A 245 -3.52 -14.77 -0.55
CA SER A 245 -2.50 -14.29 0.39
C SER A 245 -1.94 -12.95 -0.07
N LYS A 246 -1.50 -12.14 0.88
CA LYS A 246 -0.86 -10.84 0.61
C LYS A 246 0.34 -10.61 1.50
N ASN A 247 1.49 -10.33 0.89
CA ASN A 247 2.70 -9.95 1.60
C ASN A 247 2.62 -8.47 2.06
N GLU A 248 2.90 -8.23 3.33
CA GLU A 248 2.86 -6.93 3.98
C GLU A 248 4.13 -6.70 4.82
N ILE A 249 4.47 -5.46 5.09
CA ILE A 249 5.58 -5.08 5.99
C ILE A 249 5.19 -3.82 6.75
N ASP A 250 5.60 -3.73 8.02
CA ASP A 250 5.42 -2.53 8.82
C ASP A 250 6.70 -1.68 8.96
N ILE A 251 6.53 -0.47 9.48
CA ILE A 251 7.61 0.52 9.64
C ILE A 251 8.72 0.09 10.61
N ILE A 252 8.43 -0.89 11.46
CA ILE A 252 9.40 -1.45 12.40
C ILE A 252 10.23 -2.55 11.71
N GLY A 253 9.72 -3.10 10.60
CA GLY A 253 10.39 -4.09 9.76
C GLY A 253 9.75 -5.48 9.84
N ASP A 254 8.69 -5.64 10.64
CA ASP A 254 7.99 -6.91 10.78
C ASP A 254 7.29 -7.24 9.46
N ILE A 255 7.56 -8.43 8.94
CA ILE A 255 6.95 -8.92 7.70
C ILE A 255 5.74 -9.78 8.04
N SER A 256 4.72 -9.71 7.20
CA SER A 256 3.48 -10.43 7.41
C SER A 256 2.96 -11.02 6.12
N LYS A 257 2.22 -12.12 6.24
CA LYS A 257 1.36 -12.65 5.20
C LYS A 257 -0.08 -12.61 5.70
N ARG A 258 -0.91 -11.79 5.05
CA ARG A 258 -2.34 -11.74 5.28
C ARG A 258 -3.02 -12.82 4.45
N LEU A 259 -3.73 -13.73 5.09
CA LEU A 259 -4.63 -14.68 4.45
C LEU A 259 -6.01 -14.05 4.38
N ILE A 260 -6.66 -14.15 3.22
CA ILE A 260 -7.94 -13.51 2.93
C ILE A 260 -8.86 -14.59 2.37
N PHE A 261 -9.95 -14.84 3.07
CA PHE A 261 -10.90 -15.89 2.78
C PHE A 261 -12.19 -15.28 2.25
N PHE A 262 -12.68 -15.83 1.13
CA PHE A 262 -13.99 -15.53 0.57
C PHE A 262 -14.93 -16.66 0.95
N VAL A 263 -15.97 -16.33 1.72
CA VAL A 263 -16.90 -17.30 2.31
C VAL A 263 -18.28 -17.10 1.71
N LYS A 264 -18.84 -18.11 1.05
CA LYS A 264 -20.21 -18.02 0.51
C LYS A 264 -21.21 -17.87 1.66
N LYS A 265 -22.30 -17.15 1.41
CA LYS A 265 -23.43 -17.00 2.33
C LYS A 265 -24.73 -17.27 1.59
N GLU A 266 -25.56 -18.15 2.12
CA GLU A 266 -26.89 -18.40 1.56
C GLU A 266 -27.88 -17.30 1.94
N TYR A 267 -27.82 -16.87 3.20
CA TYR A 267 -28.76 -15.93 3.81
C TYR A 267 -28.06 -14.64 4.24
N THR A 268 -28.87 -13.64 4.61
CA THR A 268 -28.41 -12.34 5.12
C THR A 268 -28.38 -12.29 6.64
N ASP A 269 -28.65 -13.42 7.30
CA ASP A 269 -28.54 -13.54 8.74
C ASP A 269 -27.08 -13.45 9.18
N MET A 270 -26.92 -12.84 10.35
CA MET A 270 -25.61 -12.56 10.91
C MET A 270 -25.35 -13.60 12.00
N ASP A 271 -24.49 -14.57 11.69
CA ASP A 271 -23.90 -15.42 12.70
C ASP A 271 -22.85 -14.62 13.49
N ASN A 272 -22.73 -14.90 14.79
CA ASN A 272 -21.55 -14.42 15.50
C ASN A 272 -20.33 -15.07 14.88
N TRP A 273 -19.28 -14.27 14.64
CA TRP A 273 -18.05 -14.77 14.03
C TRP A 273 -17.47 -15.99 14.77
N THR A 274 -17.50 -15.99 16.10
CA THR A 274 -17.03 -17.09 16.96
C THR A 274 -17.76 -18.41 16.75
N ASP A 275 -18.97 -18.35 16.18
CA ASP A 275 -19.84 -19.50 16.02
C ASP A 275 -19.67 -20.12 14.60
N THR A 276 -18.93 -19.45 13.71
CA THR A 276 -18.72 -19.91 12.33
C THR A 276 -17.74 -21.07 12.23
N GLU A 277 -17.98 -21.98 11.27
CA GLU A 277 -17.07 -23.09 10.95
C GLU A 277 -15.67 -22.62 10.50
N LEU A 278 -15.60 -21.47 9.83
CA LEU A 278 -14.33 -20.85 9.48
C LEU A 278 -13.56 -20.44 10.75
N PHE A 279 -14.21 -19.79 11.73
CA PHE A 279 -13.60 -19.48 13.02
C PHE A 279 -13.07 -20.73 13.70
N GLN A 280 -13.87 -21.77 13.81
CA GLN A 280 -13.47 -23.02 14.47
C GLN A 280 -12.26 -23.66 13.77
N THR A 281 -12.16 -23.54 12.45
CA THR A 281 -11.02 -24.03 11.67
C THR A 281 -9.74 -23.22 11.92
N VAL A 282 -9.83 -21.89 12.04
CA VAL A 282 -8.66 -21.01 12.13
C VAL A 282 -8.22 -20.70 13.56
N HIS A 283 -9.14 -20.74 14.53
CA HIS A 283 -8.90 -20.41 15.92
C HIS A 283 -7.74 -21.19 16.56
N PRO A 284 -7.56 -22.50 16.30
CA PRO A 284 -6.44 -23.27 16.84
C PRO A 284 -5.06 -22.75 16.45
N PHE A 285 -4.96 -21.95 15.38
CA PHE A 285 -3.71 -21.37 14.91
C PHE A 285 -3.41 -20.01 15.54
N PHE A 286 -4.32 -19.39 16.30
CA PHE A 286 -4.00 -18.11 16.92
C PHE A 286 -3.01 -18.27 18.04
N GLU A 287 -1.95 -17.49 17.92
CA GLU A 287 -0.89 -17.47 18.89
C GLU A 287 -0.18 -16.13 18.88
N ASN A 288 0.45 -15.81 20.00
CA ASN A 288 1.23 -14.61 20.16
C ASN A 288 2.50 -14.97 20.90
N THR A 289 3.53 -15.33 20.14
CA THR A 289 4.82 -15.76 20.68
C THR A 289 5.83 -14.62 20.62
N ILE A 290 7.05 -14.90 21.05
CA ILE A 290 8.17 -13.94 20.98
C ILE A 290 8.58 -13.68 19.53
N THR A 291 8.49 -14.70 18.66
CA THR A 291 8.98 -14.65 17.28
C THR A 291 7.89 -14.30 16.27
N HIS A 292 6.63 -14.59 16.56
CA HIS A 292 5.55 -14.35 15.61
C HIS A 292 4.21 -14.13 16.31
N SER A 293 3.23 -13.72 15.54
CA SER A 293 1.84 -13.67 15.96
C SER A 293 0.93 -14.04 14.81
N ILE A 294 -0.10 -14.81 15.11
CA ILE A 294 -1.18 -15.18 14.20
C ILE A 294 -2.45 -14.66 14.83
N SER A 295 -3.08 -13.71 14.17
CA SER A 295 -4.21 -12.98 14.74
C SER A 295 -5.17 -12.52 13.66
N TYR A 296 -6.35 -12.08 14.06
CA TYR A 296 -7.28 -11.45 13.15
C TYR A 296 -6.69 -10.21 12.50
N GLY A 297 -6.99 -10.06 11.22
CA GLY A 297 -6.85 -8.77 10.57
C GLY A 297 -7.83 -7.75 11.15
N ASP A 298 -7.56 -6.50 10.88
CA ASP A 298 -8.32 -5.35 11.37
C ASP A 298 -8.76 -4.43 10.20
N VAL A 299 -8.76 -4.98 8.98
CA VAL A 299 -9.15 -4.24 7.76
C VAL A 299 -10.67 -4.33 7.60
N PRO A 300 -11.41 -3.20 7.66
CA PRO A 300 -12.87 -3.24 7.69
C PRO A 300 -13.54 -3.89 6.47
N SER A 301 -12.94 -3.77 5.27
CA SER A 301 -13.48 -4.40 4.06
C SER A 301 -13.32 -5.92 4.04
N MET A 302 -12.54 -6.48 4.96
CA MET A 302 -12.16 -7.90 4.99
C MET A 302 -12.41 -8.55 6.35
N ASN A 303 -13.09 -7.90 7.31
CA ASN A 303 -13.44 -8.52 8.59
C ASN A 303 -14.74 -7.96 9.17
N ALA A 304 -15.72 -8.83 9.41
CA ALA A 304 -16.88 -8.64 10.27
C ALA A 304 -16.54 -9.27 11.61
N GLY A 305 -17.05 -8.69 12.69
CA GLY A 305 -17.07 -9.37 13.98
C GLY A 305 -16.20 -8.74 15.07
N VAL A 306 -15.47 -7.65 14.78
CA VAL A 306 -14.79 -6.84 15.82
C VAL A 306 -15.33 -5.37 15.90
N ALA A 307 -16.29 -4.99 15.03
CA ALA A 307 -17.03 -3.70 14.95
C ALA A 307 -16.29 -2.49 14.29
N PRO A 308 -16.97 -1.42 13.77
CA PRO A 308 -18.41 -1.12 13.80
C PRO A 308 -19.11 -1.21 12.42
N MET A 309 -20.42 -1.40 12.50
CA MET A 309 -21.37 -1.21 11.39
C MET A 309 -21.31 0.23 10.87
N PHE A 310 -21.31 0.44 9.55
CA PHE A 310 -21.66 1.73 8.96
C PHE A 310 -23.11 1.65 8.48
N GLN A 311 -24.00 2.49 9.02
CA GLN A 311 -25.45 2.47 8.72
C GLN A 311 -26.13 1.09 8.93
N GLY A 312 -25.63 0.28 9.88
CA GLY A 312 -26.16 -1.06 10.15
C GLY A 312 -25.66 -2.15 9.19
N GLN A 313 -24.66 -1.89 8.35
CA GLN A 313 -24.06 -2.89 7.46
C GLN A 313 -22.64 -3.28 7.89
N HIS A 314 -22.35 -4.58 7.86
CA HIS A 314 -21.00 -5.13 8.04
C HIS A 314 -20.15 -4.85 6.81
N LEU A 315 -19.03 -4.16 6.96
CA LEU A 315 -18.23 -3.65 5.85
C LEU A 315 -17.59 -4.75 4.97
N ASN A 316 -17.54 -5.99 5.47
CA ASN A 316 -16.99 -7.16 4.79
C ASN A 316 -18.06 -8.15 4.27
N PHE A 317 -19.36 -7.88 4.45
CA PHE A 317 -20.46 -8.69 3.89
C PHE A 317 -20.92 -8.08 2.56
N TYR A 318 -20.81 -8.83 1.48
CA TYR A 318 -21.09 -8.37 0.12
C TYR A 318 -22.32 -9.11 -0.41
N ASP A 319 -23.44 -8.39 -0.55
CA ASP A 319 -24.61 -8.86 -1.29
C ASP A 319 -24.80 -7.97 -2.52
N LEU A 320 -24.71 -8.58 -3.70
CA LEU A 320 -24.79 -7.88 -4.99
C LEU A 320 -26.14 -7.19 -5.24
N ASN A 321 -27.18 -7.57 -4.49
CA ASN A 321 -28.50 -6.93 -4.57
C ASN A 321 -28.63 -5.70 -3.65
N GLN A 322 -27.66 -5.44 -2.77
CA GLN A 322 -27.71 -4.29 -1.88
C GLN A 322 -27.36 -2.98 -2.60
N SER A 323 -28.11 -1.92 -2.27
CA SER A 323 -27.76 -0.56 -2.70
C SER A 323 -26.38 -0.18 -2.16
N GLY A 324 -25.52 0.39 -3.00
CA GLY A 324 -24.18 0.83 -2.59
C GLY A 324 -23.10 -0.27 -2.56
N ILE A 325 -23.39 -1.46 -3.09
CA ILE A 325 -22.42 -2.56 -3.17
C ILE A 325 -21.21 -2.22 -4.07
N ALA A 326 -21.42 -1.51 -5.17
CA ALA A 326 -20.35 -1.19 -6.12
C ALA A 326 -19.19 -0.37 -5.50
N PRO A 327 -19.43 0.73 -4.77
CA PRO A 327 -18.37 1.40 -4.01
C PRO A 327 -17.63 0.49 -3.01
N ARG A 328 -18.34 -0.43 -2.34
CA ARG A 328 -17.75 -1.34 -1.35
C ARG A 328 -16.85 -2.39 -2.01
N LEU A 329 -17.30 -2.99 -3.12
CA LEU A 329 -16.49 -3.88 -3.95
C LEU A 329 -15.25 -3.17 -4.50
N ASN A 330 -15.38 -1.93 -4.95
CA ASN A 330 -14.24 -1.13 -5.42
C ASN A 330 -13.22 -0.88 -4.30
N ARG A 331 -13.68 -0.60 -3.08
CA ARG A 331 -12.80 -0.44 -1.91
C ARG A 331 -12.07 -1.74 -1.58
N LEU A 332 -12.76 -2.88 -1.57
CA LEU A 332 -12.14 -4.20 -1.40
C LEU A 332 -11.05 -4.43 -2.44
N LYS A 333 -11.37 -4.22 -3.73
CA LYS A 333 -10.43 -4.33 -4.85
C LYS A 333 -9.21 -3.43 -4.67
N ALA A 334 -9.40 -2.17 -4.26
CA ALA A 334 -8.32 -1.23 -3.96
C ALA A 334 -7.44 -1.68 -2.78
N HIS A 335 -8.03 -2.27 -1.74
CA HIS A 335 -7.27 -2.83 -0.61
C HIS A 335 -6.47 -4.09 -1.01
N LEU A 336 -7.00 -4.89 -1.95
CA LEU A 336 -6.33 -6.08 -2.47
C LEU A 336 -5.15 -5.71 -3.38
N TYR A 337 -5.38 -5.11 -4.54
CA TYR A 337 -4.29 -4.88 -5.52
C TYR A 337 -3.79 -3.43 -5.57
N GLY A 338 -4.56 -2.45 -5.05
CA GLY A 338 -4.24 -1.03 -5.24
C GLY A 338 -2.93 -0.60 -4.58
N THR A 339 -2.55 -1.22 -3.46
CA THR A 339 -1.28 -0.94 -2.77
C THR A 339 -0.06 -1.19 -3.65
N ASP A 340 -0.12 -2.20 -4.54
CA ASP A 340 0.98 -2.60 -5.45
C ASP A 340 1.30 -1.55 -6.52
N TYR A 341 0.43 -0.56 -6.71
CA TYR A 341 0.74 0.61 -7.51
C TYR A 341 1.77 1.50 -6.82
N TRP A 342 1.66 1.62 -5.50
CA TRP A 342 2.47 2.52 -4.66
C TRP A 342 3.73 1.85 -4.16
N MET A 343 3.62 0.63 -3.66
CA MET A 343 4.70 -0.07 -2.98
C MET A 343 4.48 -1.59 -3.04
N ARG A 344 5.58 -2.33 -3.19
CA ARG A 344 5.62 -3.80 -3.19
C ARG A 344 6.63 -4.30 -2.18
N VAL A 345 6.29 -5.41 -1.52
CA VAL A 345 7.19 -6.14 -0.64
C VAL A 345 8.02 -7.11 -1.50
N ASP A 346 9.32 -7.19 -1.21
CA ASP A 346 10.26 -8.14 -1.80
C ASP A 346 10.40 -7.99 -3.34
N GLY A 347 10.70 -6.76 -3.76
CA GLY A 347 11.03 -6.42 -5.15
C GLY A 347 9.84 -5.98 -6.00
N ASP A 348 9.84 -6.37 -7.28
CA ASP A 348 8.87 -5.92 -8.28
C ASP A 348 7.67 -6.87 -8.45
N ARG A 349 7.57 -7.95 -7.67
CA ARG A 349 6.50 -8.94 -7.80
C ARG A 349 5.20 -8.43 -7.17
N ALA A 350 4.06 -8.92 -7.68
CA ALA A 350 2.78 -8.67 -7.04
C ALA A 350 2.79 -9.21 -5.60
N THR A 351 2.25 -8.42 -4.67
CA THR A 351 2.20 -8.80 -3.25
C THR A 351 1.05 -9.75 -2.96
N VAL A 352 -0.02 -9.71 -3.77
CA VAL A 352 -1.17 -10.59 -3.67
C VAL A 352 -0.99 -11.84 -4.54
N ARG A 353 -1.38 -12.99 -4.00
CA ARG A 353 -1.42 -14.28 -4.69
C ARG A 353 -2.76 -14.95 -4.48
N ILE A 354 -3.23 -15.64 -5.52
CA ILE A 354 -4.35 -16.57 -5.43
C ILE A 354 -3.77 -17.90 -4.96
N GLU A 355 -4.14 -18.33 -3.76
CA GLU A 355 -3.70 -19.61 -3.19
C GLU A 355 -4.65 -20.71 -3.65
N HIS A 356 -5.94 -20.45 -3.55
CA HIS A 356 -6.99 -21.33 -4.04
C HIS A 356 -8.18 -20.54 -4.56
N GLN A 357 -8.89 -21.10 -5.52
CA GLN A 357 -10.14 -20.56 -6.05
C GLN A 357 -11.08 -21.70 -6.38
N TYR A 358 -12.37 -21.45 -6.25
CA TYR A 358 -13.40 -22.35 -6.75
C TYR A 358 -13.28 -22.53 -8.27
N GLY A 359 -13.45 -23.77 -8.73
CA GLY A 359 -13.14 -24.26 -10.08
C GLY A 359 -12.29 -25.53 -10.01
#